data_AF-A0A8X6M322-F1
#
_entry.id   AF-A0A8X6M322-F1
#
_cell.length_a   1.000
_cell.length_b   1.000
_cell.length_c   1.000
_cell.angle_alpha   90.00
_cell.angle_beta   90.00
_cell.angle_gamma   90.00
#
_symmetry.space_group_name_H-M   'P 1'
#
loop_
_entity.id
_entity.type
_entity.pdbx_description
1 polymer ?
#
loop_
_entity_poly.entity_id
_entity_poly.type
_entity_poly.pdbx_seq_one_letter_code
_entity_poly.pdbx_strand_id
1 'polypeptide(L)'
;MSTPLYLKDPSGNEMYLTNYEGDEYYLTGRKQVFAIKKGKRYYAKDKDKNEIYPVVNNKVQTIPFLYAKDASGNDTYPTDLHGNEFPIPEKGTGGFMYATDKDGNAFYPTDNTGKEMTYGKYIYKKDGYIKYPLNRDGHPEYQTDDTTNDEVYVFQMDGSINWGVDKEGNQRYAKKENGDEYYPANGEFACDHSGSLQYARTSDGEVIFPLDAEGNESYLKDDGESHVIYMGDVLLDRYAKTKNGEKIYPIQVINPTRFKEVILNEKYAKTALQEAKYPLDEYGNEYTLEIPADIAGKEKDYFPLGYSITNDCWVIIPEVNGKKIISDQLFPKVLATNITGILYREDKNYRDYVTNLNSTRLSRSATQGYMVLAINNVVHGVNAKPLNNQLPKNFPSTKLVVDWNCHFSLVGYRILPVQISLSSNYVKKKKKFKTK
;
A
#
# COMPACT_ATOMS: atom_id res chain seq x y z
N MET A 1 -58.20 25.61 -31.63
CA MET A 1 -57.16 24.64 -32.00
C MET A 1 -56.02 24.80 -31.02
N SER A 2 -55.63 23.75 -30.30
CA SER A 2 -54.46 23.81 -29.41
C SER A 2 -53.20 23.83 -30.29
N THR A 3 -52.47 24.94 -30.29
CA THR A 3 -51.14 25.03 -30.91
C THR A 3 -50.30 23.83 -30.45
N PRO A 4 -49.73 23.03 -31.37
CA PRO A 4 -48.99 21.84 -31.01
C PRO A 4 -47.77 22.24 -30.16
N LEU A 5 -47.57 21.50 -29.07
CA LEU A 5 -46.53 21.71 -28.06
C LEU A 5 -45.11 21.50 -28.63
N TYR A 6 -45.04 20.74 -29.72
CA TYR A 6 -43.85 20.34 -30.46
C TYR A 6 -44.19 20.29 -31.95
N LEU A 7 -43.19 20.44 -32.81
CA LEU A 7 -43.34 19.99 -34.19
C LEU A 7 -43.44 18.47 -34.19
N LYS A 8 -44.41 17.91 -34.90
CA LYS A 8 -44.52 16.46 -35.11
C LYS A 8 -44.14 16.12 -36.53
N ASP A 9 -43.18 15.21 -36.70
CA ASP A 9 -42.90 14.65 -38.02
C ASP A 9 -43.98 13.64 -38.42
N PRO A 10 -44.03 13.19 -39.70
CA PRO A 10 -45.00 12.18 -40.16
C PRO A 10 -44.91 10.83 -39.42
N SER A 11 -43.81 10.57 -38.72
CA SER A 11 -43.61 9.37 -37.88
C SER A 11 -44.09 9.58 -36.43
N GLY A 12 -44.61 10.77 -36.11
CA GLY A 12 -45.10 11.13 -34.79
C GLY A 12 -44.01 11.54 -33.79
N ASN A 13 -42.76 11.74 -34.22
CA ASN A 13 -41.70 12.24 -33.35
C ASN A 13 -41.94 13.72 -33.04
N GLU A 14 -41.86 14.07 -31.76
CA GLU A 14 -41.92 15.44 -31.26
C GLU A 14 -40.53 16.08 -31.31
N MET A 15 -40.48 17.32 -31.78
CA MET A 15 -39.28 18.14 -31.90
C MET A 15 -39.53 19.54 -31.32
N TYR A 16 -38.54 20.05 -30.61
CA TYR A 16 -38.53 21.44 -30.18
C TYR A 16 -38.35 22.38 -31.38
N LEU A 17 -38.79 23.63 -31.22
CA LEU A 17 -38.47 24.69 -32.18
C LEU A 17 -37.04 25.17 -31.93
N THR A 18 -36.33 25.51 -33.00
CA THR A 18 -34.96 25.98 -32.96
C THR A 18 -34.90 27.48 -33.24
N ASN A 19 -34.09 28.23 -32.51
CA ASN A 19 -33.81 29.64 -32.79
C ASN A 19 -32.78 29.77 -33.95
N TYR A 20 -32.36 31.00 -34.27
CA TYR A 20 -31.37 31.23 -35.34
C TYR A 20 -29.94 30.81 -34.96
N GLU A 21 -29.66 30.61 -33.67
CA GLU A 21 -28.36 30.17 -33.13
C GLU A 21 -28.23 28.65 -33.09
N GLY A 22 -29.33 27.92 -33.32
CA GLY A 22 -29.36 26.46 -33.27
C GLY A 22 -29.86 25.89 -31.94
N ASP A 23 -30.27 26.72 -30.98
CA ASP A 23 -30.82 26.24 -29.70
C ASP A 23 -32.29 25.88 -29.84
N GLU A 24 -32.65 24.72 -29.31
CA GLU A 24 -34.00 24.31 -29.07
C GLU A 24 -34.58 25.04 -27.84
N TYR A 25 -35.83 25.48 -27.88
CA TYR A 25 -36.43 26.22 -26.76
C TYR A 25 -37.78 25.67 -26.29
N TYR A 26 -38.05 25.86 -25.00
CA TYR A 26 -39.32 25.55 -24.35
C TYR A 26 -40.37 26.61 -24.68
N LEU A 27 -41.57 26.18 -25.06
CA LEU A 27 -42.73 27.08 -25.16
C LEU A 27 -43.27 27.40 -23.76
N THR A 28 -43.36 28.68 -23.43
CA THR A 28 -43.79 29.16 -22.10
C THR A 28 -45.27 28.85 -21.80
N GLY A 29 -45.58 28.64 -20.51
CA GLY A 29 -46.96 28.55 -20.01
C GLY A 29 -47.64 27.18 -20.08
N ARG A 30 -46.91 26.07 -20.30
CA ARG A 30 -47.50 24.72 -20.40
C ARG A 30 -46.84 23.68 -19.48
N LYS A 31 -47.56 22.58 -19.23
CA LYS A 31 -47.21 21.56 -18.22
C LYS A 31 -46.23 20.50 -18.68
N GLN A 32 -46.15 20.19 -19.97
CA GLN A 32 -45.23 19.17 -20.48
C GLN A 32 -43.91 19.83 -20.90
N VAL A 33 -42.81 19.26 -20.42
CA VAL A 33 -41.46 19.84 -20.54
C VAL A 33 -40.44 18.88 -21.18
N PHE A 34 -40.91 17.83 -21.86
CA PHE A 34 -40.11 16.91 -22.69
C PHE A 34 -40.76 16.67 -24.04
N ALA A 35 -39.95 16.45 -25.06
CA ALA A 35 -40.38 15.88 -26.34
C ALA A 35 -40.16 14.36 -26.36
N ILE A 36 -40.89 13.66 -27.22
CA ILE A 36 -40.77 12.21 -27.45
C ILE A 36 -40.24 11.94 -28.87
N LYS A 37 -39.10 11.27 -28.98
CA LYS A 37 -38.52 10.82 -30.26
C LYS A 37 -38.21 9.33 -30.19
N LYS A 38 -38.75 8.56 -31.14
CA LYS A 38 -38.63 7.08 -31.17
C LYS A 38 -39.04 6.44 -29.83
N GLY A 39 -40.10 6.95 -29.20
CA GLY A 39 -40.59 6.47 -27.91
C GLY A 39 -39.76 6.86 -26.69
N LYS A 40 -38.64 7.57 -26.86
CA LYS A 40 -37.79 8.06 -25.76
C LYS A 40 -38.06 9.53 -25.49
N ARG A 41 -38.10 9.90 -24.20
CA ARG A 41 -38.22 11.28 -23.74
C ARG A 41 -36.85 11.96 -23.78
N TYR A 42 -36.81 13.24 -24.12
CA TYR A 42 -35.61 14.06 -24.07
C TYR A 42 -35.96 15.54 -23.80
N TYR A 43 -35.00 16.28 -23.25
CA TYR A 43 -35.11 17.72 -23.04
C TYR A 43 -34.65 18.51 -24.28
N ALA A 44 -34.96 19.81 -24.33
CA ALA A 44 -34.46 20.69 -25.39
C ALA A 44 -32.93 20.75 -25.37
N LYS A 45 -32.28 20.98 -26.50
CA LYS A 45 -30.82 21.08 -26.64
C LYS A 45 -30.32 22.48 -26.99
N ASP A 46 -29.18 22.88 -26.45
CA ASP A 46 -28.44 24.02 -26.95
C ASP A 46 -27.77 23.72 -28.32
N LYS A 47 -27.18 24.75 -28.92
CA LYS A 47 -26.41 24.65 -30.18
C LYS A 47 -25.25 23.66 -30.11
N ASP A 48 -24.70 23.42 -28.91
CA ASP A 48 -23.60 22.50 -28.65
C ASP A 48 -24.10 21.07 -28.39
N LYS A 49 -25.42 20.86 -28.45
CA LYS A 49 -26.16 19.60 -28.29
C LYS A 49 -26.28 19.11 -26.84
N ASN A 50 -26.01 19.97 -25.85
CA ASN A 50 -26.31 19.67 -24.45
C ASN A 50 -27.80 19.85 -24.22
N GLU A 51 -28.43 18.88 -23.58
CA GLU A 51 -29.79 19.00 -23.11
C GLU A 51 -29.87 19.98 -21.94
N ILE A 52 -30.86 20.87 -21.97
CA ILE A 52 -31.04 21.96 -21.02
C ILE A 52 -32.30 21.74 -20.21
N TYR A 53 -32.21 21.85 -18.89
CA TYR A 53 -33.39 21.79 -18.04
C TYR A 53 -34.32 23.00 -18.24
N PRO A 54 -35.64 22.79 -18.30
CA PRO A 54 -36.62 23.87 -18.34
C PRO A 54 -36.64 24.64 -17.00
N VAL A 55 -36.62 25.97 -17.07
CA VAL A 55 -36.77 26.84 -15.89
C VAL A 55 -38.14 27.50 -15.94
N VAL A 56 -38.97 27.26 -14.92
CA VAL A 56 -40.32 27.85 -14.78
C VAL A 56 -40.41 28.51 -13.42
N ASN A 57 -40.73 29.82 -13.40
CA ASN A 57 -40.80 30.62 -12.16
C ASN A 57 -39.52 30.50 -11.30
N ASN A 58 -38.35 30.61 -11.93
CA ASN A 58 -37.03 30.44 -11.30
C ASN A 58 -36.82 29.07 -10.62
N LYS A 59 -37.55 28.04 -11.04
CA LYS A 59 -37.36 26.66 -10.58
C LYS A 59 -37.13 25.73 -11.76
N VAL A 60 -36.05 24.97 -11.69
CA VAL A 60 -35.77 23.87 -12.62
C VAL A 60 -36.89 22.83 -12.52
N GLN A 61 -37.48 22.47 -13.67
CA GLN A 61 -38.45 21.38 -13.74
C GLN A 61 -37.74 20.10 -14.18
N THR A 62 -37.89 19.04 -13.38
CA THR A 62 -37.36 17.72 -13.69
C THR A 62 -38.47 16.76 -14.07
N ILE A 63 -38.12 15.73 -14.82
CA ILE A 63 -39.02 14.63 -15.17
C ILE A 63 -38.58 13.42 -14.36
N PRO A 64 -39.51 12.73 -13.67
CA PRO A 64 -39.19 11.49 -12.99
C PRO A 64 -38.50 10.52 -13.94
N PHE A 65 -37.37 9.95 -13.48
CA PHE A 65 -36.58 8.98 -14.23
C PHE A 65 -35.86 9.50 -15.49
N LEU A 66 -35.62 10.81 -15.61
CA LEU A 66 -34.93 11.38 -16.76
C LEU A 66 -33.99 12.54 -16.39
N TYR A 67 -32.68 12.30 -16.57
CA TYR A 67 -31.65 13.33 -16.56
C TYR A 67 -31.49 13.97 -17.93
N ALA A 68 -31.10 15.25 -17.96
CA ALA A 68 -30.59 15.89 -19.16
C ALA A 68 -29.21 15.28 -19.49
N LYS A 69 -28.84 15.29 -20.76
CA LYS A 69 -27.57 14.77 -21.26
C LYS A 69 -26.67 15.85 -21.84
N ASP A 70 -25.39 15.81 -21.53
CA ASP A 70 -24.38 16.60 -22.24
C ASP A 70 -24.19 16.10 -23.69
N ALA A 71 -23.42 16.85 -24.48
CA ALA A 71 -23.09 16.49 -25.86
C ALA A 71 -22.32 15.15 -26.00
N SER A 72 -21.67 14.69 -24.91
CA SER A 72 -20.95 13.41 -24.83
C SER A 72 -21.86 12.24 -24.45
N GLY A 73 -23.11 12.51 -24.07
CA GLY A 73 -24.11 11.53 -23.67
C GLY A 73 -24.14 11.20 -22.17
N ASN A 74 -23.32 11.88 -21.35
CA ASN A 74 -23.37 11.77 -19.90
C ASN A 74 -24.63 12.45 -19.38
N ASP A 75 -25.25 11.90 -18.35
CA ASP A 75 -26.29 12.61 -17.61
C ASP A 75 -25.68 13.84 -16.93
N THR A 76 -26.49 14.88 -16.73
CA THR A 76 -26.13 16.10 -16.00
C THR A 76 -27.16 16.35 -14.92
N TYR A 77 -26.74 16.77 -13.74
CA TYR A 77 -27.68 17.13 -12.68
C TYR A 77 -28.40 18.45 -12.97
N PRO A 78 -29.66 18.60 -12.54
CA PRO A 78 -30.27 19.92 -12.43
C PRO A 78 -29.57 20.73 -11.32
N THR A 79 -29.46 22.05 -11.52
CA THR A 79 -28.85 22.97 -10.55
C THR A 79 -29.89 23.91 -9.95
N ASP A 80 -29.77 24.22 -8.66
CA ASP A 80 -30.58 25.26 -8.02
C ASP A 80 -30.11 26.68 -8.39
N LEU A 81 -30.76 27.71 -7.84
CA LEU A 81 -30.39 29.12 -8.09
C LEU A 81 -29.03 29.52 -7.49
N HIS A 82 -28.48 28.69 -6.60
CA HIS A 82 -27.18 28.91 -5.96
C HIS A 82 -26.05 28.13 -6.65
N GLY A 83 -26.37 27.34 -7.68
CA GLY A 83 -25.42 26.52 -8.43
C GLY A 83 -25.17 25.15 -7.82
N ASN A 84 -26.00 24.69 -6.88
CA ASN A 84 -25.86 23.34 -6.30
C ASN A 84 -26.64 22.33 -7.15
N GLU A 85 -25.99 21.23 -7.50
CA GLU A 85 -26.61 20.10 -8.22
C GLU A 85 -27.52 19.30 -7.28
N PHE A 86 -28.61 18.72 -7.78
CA PHE A 86 -29.45 17.85 -6.95
C PHE A 86 -29.97 16.63 -7.71
N PRO A 87 -30.08 15.46 -7.06
CA PRO A 87 -30.57 14.26 -7.72
C PRO A 87 -32.09 14.30 -7.85
N ILE A 88 -32.61 13.53 -8.80
CA ILE A 88 -34.04 13.36 -9.03
C ILE A 88 -34.58 12.35 -8.00
N PRO A 89 -35.58 12.71 -7.18
CA PRO A 89 -36.19 11.79 -6.23
C PRO A 89 -36.82 10.59 -6.94
N GLU A 90 -36.58 9.40 -6.42
CA GLU A 90 -37.22 8.18 -6.90
C GLU A 90 -38.64 8.10 -6.33
N LYS A 91 -39.62 8.06 -7.24
CA LYS A 91 -41.03 8.10 -6.86
C LYS A 91 -41.43 6.83 -6.11
N GLY A 92 -41.79 6.98 -4.83
CA GLY A 92 -42.41 5.92 -4.03
C GLY A 92 -41.45 5.10 -3.16
N THR A 93 -40.14 5.29 -3.28
CA THR A 93 -39.13 4.61 -2.44
C THR A 93 -38.53 5.52 -1.39
N GLY A 94 -38.65 6.85 -1.56
CA GLY A 94 -37.93 7.83 -0.73
C GLY A 94 -36.43 7.90 -1.05
N GLY A 95 -35.97 7.14 -2.05
CA GLY A 95 -34.59 7.17 -2.54
C GLY A 95 -34.36 8.27 -3.58
N PHE A 96 -33.14 8.29 -4.10
CA PHE A 96 -32.71 9.22 -5.14
C PHE A 96 -32.09 8.44 -6.29
N MET A 97 -32.40 8.87 -7.51
CA MET A 97 -31.66 8.42 -8.68
C MET A 97 -30.41 9.28 -8.84
N TYR A 98 -29.30 8.69 -9.27
CA TYR A 98 -28.07 9.42 -9.54
C TYR A 98 -27.83 9.54 -11.05
N ALA A 99 -27.21 10.64 -11.46
CA ALA A 99 -26.79 10.85 -12.85
C ALA A 99 -25.67 9.84 -13.17
N THR A 100 -25.65 9.36 -14.41
CA THR A 100 -24.65 8.39 -14.89
C THR A 100 -23.82 8.96 -16.03
N ASP A 101 -22.54 8.59 -16.08
CA ASP A 101 -21.73 8.83 -17.28
C ASP A 101 -22.25 7.99 -18.46
N LYS A 102 -21.73 8.24 -19.66
CA LYS A 102 -22.07 7.49 -20.88
C LYS A 102 -21.84 5.98 -20.76
N ASP A 103 -20.97 5.56 -19.85
CA ASP A 103 -20.63 4.16 -19.63
C ASP A 103 -21.59 3.50 -18.64
N GLY A 104 -22.37 4.30 -17.89
CA GLY A 104 -23.40 3.92 -16.94
C GLY A 104 -22.97 3.99 -15.48
N ASN A 105 -21.83 4.61 -15.16
CA ASN A 105 -21.36 4.76 -13.79
C ASN A 105 -22.05 5.96 -13.14
N ALA A 106 -22.70 5.72 -12.01
CA ALA A 106 -23.26 6.80 -11.21
C ALA A 106 -22.15 7.69 -10.64
N PHE A 107 -22.42 9.00 -10.53
CA PHE A 107 -21.60 9.95 -9.79
C PHE A 107 -22.46 10.77 -8.84
N TYR A 108 -21.86 11.48 -7.89
CA TYR A 108 -22.60 12.31 -6.93
C TYR A 108 -22.87 13.70 -7.50
N PRO A 109 -23.99 14.34 -7.12
CA PRO A 109 -24.17 15.76 -7.37
C PRO A 109 -23.12 16.56 -6.58
N THR A 110 -22.76 17.74 -7.06
CA THR A 110 -21.82 18.65 -6.43
C THR A 110 -22.46 19.95 -5.98
N ASP A 111 -21.98 20.53 -4.88
CA ASP A 111 -22.35 21.88 -4.50
C ASP A 111 -21.67 22.92 -5.42
N ASN A 112 -22.01 24.19 -5.25
CA ASN A 112 -21.42 25.27 -6.04
C ASN A 112 -19.91 25.50 -5.82
N THR A 113 -19.29 24.75 -4.89
CA THR A 113 -17.83 24.73 -4.65
C THR A 113 -17.16 23.49 -5.25
N GLY A 114 -17.94 22.55 -5.79
CA GLY A 114 -17.46 21.28 -6.34
C GLY A 114 -17.36 20.13 -5.33
N LYS A 115 -17.86 20.28 -4.10
CA LYS A 115 -17.90 19.18 -3.11
C LYS A 115 -19.02 18.21 -3.49
N GLU A 116 -18.75 16.89 -3.50
CA GLU A 116 -19.81 15.90 -3.69
C GLU A 116 -20.82 15.95 -2.52
N MET A 117 -22.12 15.95 -2.86
CA MET A 117 -23.24 16.05 -1.93
C MET A 117 -23.95 14.71 -1.76
N THR A 118 -24.23 14.38 -0.51
CA THR A 118 -24.84 13.10 -0.12
C THR A 118 -26.34 13.25 0.06
N TYR A 119 -27.10 12.61 -0.83
CA TYR A 119 -28.55 12.45 -0.71
C TYR A 119 -28.93 11.03 -0.26
N GLY A 120 -27.94 10.15 -0.13
CA GLY A 120 -28.10 8.74 0.17
C GLY A 120 -26.77 8.15 0.64
N LYS A 121 -26.80 6.84 0.89
CA LYS A 121 -25.75 6.08 1.58
C LYS A 121 -24.48 5.87 0.76
N TYR A 122 -24.65 5.37 -0.45
CA TYR A 122 -23.60 5.21 -1.45
C TYR A 122 -24.25 5.09 -2.84
N ILE A 123 -23.47 5.16 -3.91
CA ILE A 123 -23.99 4.93 -5.28
C ILE A 123 -23.41 3.66 -5.88
N TYR A 124 -24.16 3.04 -6.79
CA TYR A 124 -23.72 1.86 -7.52
C TYR A 124 -23.16 2.26 -8.89
N LYS A 125 -21.98 1.77 -9.20
CA LYS A 125 -21.44 1.73 -10.57
C LYS A 125 -22.17 0.63 -11.36
N LYS A 126 -22.03 0.68 -12.69
CA LYS A 126 -22.73 -0.26 -13.60
C LYS A 126 -22.38 -1.72 -13.37
N ASP A 127 -21.15 -1.98 -12.96
CA ASP A 127 -20.62 -3.30 -12.61
C ASP A 127 -21.10 -3.79 -11.23
N GLY A 128 -21.88 -2.99 -10.50
CA GLY A 128 -22.41 -3.31 -9.18
C GLY A 128 -21.49 -2.88 -8.02
N TYR A 129 -20.31 -2.33 -8.31
CA TYR A 129 -19.42 -1.83 -7.26
C TYR A 129 -19.97 -0.56 -6.63
N ILE A 130 -19.73 -0.44 -5.32
CA ILE A 130 -20.15 0.73 -4.56
C ILE A 130 -19.09 1.83 -4.72
N LYS A 131 -19.55 3.07 -4.94
CA LYS A 131 -18.73 4.28 -4.82
C LYS A 131 -19.22 5.09 -3.61
N TYR A 132 -18.27 5.50 -2.78
CA TYR A 132 -18.46 6.44 -1.69
C TYR A 132 -18.35 7.89 -2.19
N PRO A 133 -19.06 8.85 -1.57
CA PRO A 133 -18.91 10.25 -1.88
C PRO A 133 -17.55 10.76 -1.41
N LEU A 134 -17.03 11.77 -2.08
CA LEU A 134 -15.79 12.45 -1.70
C LEU A 134 -16.08 13.76 -0.97
N ASN A 135 -15.39 13.97 0.15
CA ASN A 135 -15.39 15.26 0.81
C ASN A 135 -14.63 16.32 -0.01
N ARG A 136 -14.57 17.55 0.50
CA ARG A 136 -13.92 18.69 -0.18
C ARG A 136 -12.42 18.46 -0.43
N ASP A 137 -11.76 17.68 0.41
CA ASP A 137 -10.34 17.36 0.28
C ASP A 137 -10.10 16.22 -0.72
N GLY A 138 -11.16 15.55 -1.16
CA GLY A 138 -11.12 14.42 -2.09
C GLY A 138 -11.03 13.06 -1.42
N HIS A 139 -11.26 12.98 -0.11
CA HIS A 139 -11.27 11.71 0.62
C HIS A 139 -12.68 11.09 0.65
N PRO A 140 -12.81 9.76 0.63
CA PRO A 140 -14.09 9.10 0.74
C PRO A 140 -14.74 9.38 2.10
N GLU A 141 -16.06 9.60 2.10
CA GLU A 141 -16.90 9.70 3.29
C GLU A 141 -17.64 8.36 3.46
N TYR A 142 -17.23 7.57 4.45
CA TYR A 142 -17.90 6.34 4.80
C TYR A 142 -19.20 6.61 5.58
N GLN A 143 -20.09 5.62 5.62
CA GLN A 143 -21.22 5.69 6.55
C GLN A 143 -20.73 5.59 7.98
N THR A 144 -21.39 6.26 8.91
CA THR A 144 -21.14 6.10 10.34
C THR A 144 -22.17 5.16 10.97
N ASP A 145 -21.75 4.40 11.97
CA ASP A 145 -22.63 3.67 12.86
C ASP A 145 -23.30 4.65 13.85
N ASP A 146 -24.63 4.64 13.94
CA ASP A 146 -25.39 5.61 14.74
C ASP A 146 -25.14 5.50 16.26
N THR A 147 -24.52 4.42 16.72
CA THR A 147 -24.26 4.19 18.16
C THR A 147 -22.86 4.62 18.55
N THR A 148 -21.88 4.33 17.70
CA THR A 148 -20.45 4.57 17.97
C THR A 148 -19.90 5.81 17.26
N ASN A 149 -20.60 6.31 16.24
CA ASN A 149 -20.11 7.31 15.28
C ASN A 149 -18.86 6.88 14.49
N ASP A 150 -18.43 5.62 14.60
CA ASP A 150 -17.35 5.08 13.79
C ASP A 150 -17.83 4.90 12.35
N GLU A 151 -16.99 5.26 11.38
CA GLU A 151 -17.21 4.90 9.99
C GLU A 151 -17.25 3.38 9.82
N VAL A 152 -18.06 2.86 8.90
CA VAL A 152 -18.25 1.43 8.66
C VAL A 152 -17.94 1.04 7.22
N TYR A 153 -17.23 -0.07 7.08
CA TYR A 153 -16.99 -0.73 5.79
C TYR A 153 -18.27 -1.38 5.27
N VAL A 154 -18.47 -1.34 3.95
CA VAL A 154 -19.49 -2.14 3.28
C VAL A 154 -18.83 -3.36 2.64
N PHE A 155 -19.25 -4.55 3.08
CA PHE A 155 -18.75 -5.81 2.55
C PHE A 155 -19.57 -6.26 1.33
N GLN A 156 -18.88 -6.83 0.35
CA GLN A 156 -19.47 -7.55 -0.77
C GLN A 156 -20.02 -8.91 -0.32
N MET A 157 -20.79 -9.57 -1.20
CA MET A 157 -21.37 -10.89 -0.89
C MET A 157 -20.32 -11.99 -0.66
N ASP A 158 -19.12 -11.83 -1.20
CA ASP A 158 -17.99 -12.75 -0.99
C ASP A 158 -17.17 -12.44 0.27
N GLY A 159 -17.53 -11.39 1.03
CA GLY A 159 -16.84 -10.95 2.24
C GLY A 159 -15.68 -9.98 2.01
N SER A 160 -15.41 -9.60 0.75
CA SER A 160 -14.42 -8.58 0.43
C SER A 160 -14.94 -7.17 0.73
N ILE A 161 -14.03 -6.21 0.90
CA ILE A 161 -14.40 -4.82 1.21
C ILE A 161 -14.70 -4.05 -0.07
N ASN A 162 -15.75 -3.21 -0.04
CA ASN A 162 -15.84 -2.08 -0.96
C ASN A 162 -15.00 -0.95 -0.39
N TRP A 163 -13.82 -0.74 -0.94
CA TRP A 163 -12.93 0.33 -0.49
C TRP A 163 -13.46 1.70 -0.95
N GLY A 164 -13.50 2.66 -0.04
CA GLY A 164 -13.51 4.07 -0.38
C GLY A 164 -12.19 4.43 -1.04
N VAL A 165 -12.28 5.11 -2.18
CA VAL A 165 -11.12 5.50 -3.00
C VAL A 165 -11.10 7.01 -3.08
N ASP A 166 -9.97 7.64 -2.80
CA ASP A 166 -9.82 9.10 -2.89
C ASP A 166 -9.69 9.59 -4.35
N LYS A 167 -9.62 10.91 -4.53
CA LYS A 167 -9.49 11.52 -5.87
C LYS A 167 -8.22 11.11 -6.62
N GLU A 168 -7.16 10.70 -5.91
CA GLU A 168 -5.92 10.17 -6.48
C GLU A 168 -6.00 8.68 -6.84
N GLY A 169 -7.08 7.98 -6.48
CA GLY A 169 -7.25 6.56 -6.75
C GLY A 169 -6.71 5.65 -5.65
N ASN A 170 -6.35 6.19 -4.48
CA ASN A 170 -5.86 5.39 -3.35
C ASN A 170 -7.03 4.91 -2.50
N GLN A 171 -6.97 3.66 -2.06
CA GLN A 171 -7.89 3.13 -1.06
C GLN A 171 -7.59 3.79 0.30
N ARG A 172 -8.63 4.09 1.05
CA ARG A 172 -8.55 4.69 2.39
C ARG A 172 -9.21 3.81 3.42
N TYR A 173 -8.68 3.77 4.63
CA TYR A 173 -9.34 3.09 5.72
C TYR A 173 -10.52 3.93 6.23
N ALA A 174 -11.54 3.26 6.76
CA ALA A 174 -12.57 3.89 7.57
C ALA A 174 -11.97 4.41 8.88
N LYS A 175 -12.60 5.44 9.45
CA LYS A 175 -12.16 6.15 10.65
C LYS A 175 -13.08 5.90 11.83
N LYS A 176 -12.53 5.94 13.02
CA LYS A 176 -13.30 5.99 14.27
C LYS A 176 -13.81 7.41 14.53
N GLU A 177 -14.69 7.57 15.51
CA GLU A 177 -15.19 8.88 15.96
C GLU A 177 -14.05 9.86 16.31
N ASN A 178 -12.93 9.34 16.84
CA ASN A 178 -11.75 10.15 17.16
C ASN A 178 -10.91 10.57 15.93
N GLY A 179 -11.31 10.16 14.72
CA GLY A 179 -10.63 10.45 13.46
C GLY A 179 -9.49 9.50 13.10
N ASP A 180 -9.13 8.54 13.97
CA ASP A 180 -8.11 7.54 13.65
C ASP A 180 -8.65 6.51 12.66
N GLU A 181 -7.88 6.20 11.64
CA GLU A 181 -8.17 5.10 10.74
C GLU A 181 -8.04 3.75 11.43
N TYR A 182 -8.80 2.75 10.96
CA TYR A 182 -8.73 1.41 11.54
C TYR A 182 -8.79 0.30 10.48
N TYR A 183 -8.05 -0.78 10.75
CA TYR A 183 -8.02 -1.96 9.90
C TYR A 183 -9.36 -2.70 9.91
N PRO A 184 -9.81 -3.20 8.76
CA PRO A 184 -11.02 -4.01 8.71
C PRO A 184 -10.81 -5.37 9.38
N ALA A 185 -11.89 -5.93 9.94
CA ALA A 185 -11.84 -7.18 10.68
C ALA A 185 -11.52 -8.43 9.84
N ASN A 186 -11.70 -8.36 8.51
CA ASN A 186 -11.39 -9.47 7.60
C ASN A 186 -9.89 -9.58 7.26
N GLY A 187 -9.06 -8.63 7.73
CA GLY A 187 -7.62 -8.64 7.52
C GLY A 187 -7.17 -8.19 6.13
N GLU A 188 -8.05 -7.58 5.33
CA GLU A 188 -7.64 -6.89 4.10
C GLU A 188 -6.96 -5.55 4.41
N PHE A 189 -6.10 -5.11 3.50
CA PHE A 189 -5.33 -3.87 3.64
C PHE A 189 -5.58 -2.97 2.44
N ALA A 190 -5.70 -1.68 2.71
CA ALA A 190 -5.80 -0.67 1.67
C ALA A 190 -4.51 -0.65 0.83
N CYS A 191 -4.65 -0.37 -0.47
CA CYS A 191 -3.54 -0.09 -1.36
C CYS A 191 -3.67 1.28 -2.04
N ASP A 192 -2.53 1.86 -2.40
CA ASP A 192 -2.52 3.05 -3.25
C ASP A 192 -2.91 2.71 -4.70
N HIS A 193 -3.00 3.75 -5.53
CA HIS A 193 -3.34 3.60 -6.95
C HIS A 193 -2.35 2.73 -7.75
N SER A 194 -1.15 2.46 -7.21
CA SER A 194 -0.14 1.57 -7.81
C SER A 194 -0.27 0.12 -7.36
N GLY A 195 -1.12 -0.15 -6.36
CA GLY A 195 -1.28 -1.46 -5.73
C GLY A 195 -0.37 -1.67 -4.52
N SER A 196 0.38 -0.67 -4.06
CA SER A 196 1.25 -0.80 -2.89
C SER A 196 0.44 -0.65 -1.60
N LEU A 197 0.65 -1.55 -0.64
CA LEU A 197 -0.08 -1.57 0.62
C LEU A 197 0.13 -0.29 1.44
N GLN A 198 -0.92 0.14 2.12
CA GLN A 198 -0.95 1.33 2.96
C GLN A 198 -1.24 0.95 4.41
N TYR A 199 -0.60 1.64 5.34
CA TYR A 199 -0.94 1.54 6.77
C TYR A 199 -2.07 2.50 7.11
N ALA A 200 -2.90 2.11 8.09
CA ALA A 200 -3.82 3.03 8.74
C ALA A 200 -3.05 4.13 9.50
N ARG A 201 -3.66 5.30 9.65
CA ARG A 201 -3.07 6.46 10.33
C ARG A 201 -3.96 7.01 11.44
N THR A 202 -3.33 7.58 12.46
CA THR A 202 -4.04 8.40 13.44
C THR A 202 -4.57 9.67 12.79
N SER A 203 -5.48 10.36 13.48
CA SER A 203 -5.96 11.69 13.10
C SER A 203 -4.83 12.71 12.93
N ASP A 204 -3.72 12.55 13.66
CA ASP A 204 -2.50 13.37 13.54
C ASP A 204 -1.55 12.91 12.42
N GLY A 205 -1.87 11.82 11.73
CA GLY A 205 -1.10 11.29 10.60
C GLY A 205 0.00 10.29 10.98
N GLU A 206 0.09 9.85 12.24
CA GLU A 206 1.05 8.83 12.66
C GLU A 206 0.64 7.43 12.18
N VAL A 207 1.61 6.58 11.88
CA VAL A 207 1.35 5.19 11.44
C VAL A 207 0.78 4.35 12.57
N ILE A 208 -0.33 3.66 12.29
CA ILE A 208 -0.92 2.61 13.12
C ILE A 208 -0.51 1.27 12.50
N PHE A 209 0.31 0.48 13.19
CA PHE A 209 0.63 -0.87 12.74
C PHE A 209 -0.49 -1.86 13.09
N PRO A 210 -0.82 -2.83 12.23
CA PRO A 210 -1.73 -3.91 12.61
C PRO A 210 -1.16 -4.74 13.76
N LEU A 211 -2.04 -5.22 14.63
CA LEU A 211 -1.66 -6.03 15.78
C LEU A 211 -1.81 -7.53 15.46
N ASP A 212 -0.83 -8.33 15.92
CA ASP A 212 -0.95 -9.79 15.93
C ASP A 212 -1.84 -10.29 17.09
N ALA A 213 -2.07 -11.60 17.15
CA ALA A 213 -2.90 -12.23 18.18
C ALA A 213 -2.32 -12.07 19.60
N GLU A 214 -1.02 -11.84 19.72
CA GLU A 214 -0.33 -11.59 20.99
C GLU A 214 -0.33 -10.11 21.39
N GLY A 215 -0.79 -9.22 20.51
CA GLY A 215 -0.85 -7.76 20.71
C GLY A 215 0.44 -7.02 20.33
N ASN A 216 1.32 -7.62 19.53
CA ASN A 216 2.48 -6.93 18.97
C ASN A 216 2.10 -6.23 17.67
N GLU A 217 2.69 -5.07 17.42
CA GLU A 217 2.64 -4.41 16.12
C GLU A 217 3.41 -5.25 15.08
N SER A 218 2.86 -5.32 13.87
CA SER A 218 3.43 -6.06 12.76
C SER A 218 3.53 -5.19 11.51
N TYR A 219 4.52 -5.45 10.66
CA TYR A 219 4.61 -4.78 9.35
C TYR A 219 3.68 -5.48 8.35
N LEU A 220 3.10 -4.71 7.44
CA LEU A 220 2.49 -5.25 6.23
C LEU A 220 3.59 -5.88 5.37
N LYS A 221 3.22 -6.87 4.57
CA LYS A 221 4.14 -7.60 3.71
C LYS A 221 3.73 -7.47 2.25
N ASP A 222 4.71 -7.24 1.38
CA ASP A 222 4.50 -7.32 -0.06
C ASP A 222 4.44 -8.77 -0.56
N ASP A 223 4.18 -8.94 -1.85
CA ASP A 223 4.13 -10.26 -2.51
C ASP A 223 5.46 -11.04 -2.41
N GLY A 224 6.57 -10.34 -2.13
CA GLY A 224 7.90 -10.91 -1.91
C GLY A 224 8.18 -11.24 -0.45
N GLU A 225 7.20 -11.17 0.44
CA GLU A 225 7.30 -11.32 1.90
C GLU A 225 8.18 -10.26 2.60
N SER A 226 8.62 -9.22 1.87
CA SER A 226 9.33 -8.10 2.47
C SER A 226 8.36 -7.19 3.21
N HIS A 227 8.83 -6.61 4.31
CA HIS A 227 8.05 -5.65 5.07
C HIS A 227 7.93 -4.35 4.28
N VAL A 228 6.70 -3.83 4.19
CA VAL A 228 6.42 -2.53 3.58
C VAL A 228 6.92 -1.43 4.52
N ILE A 229 7.93 -0.68 4.08
CA ILE A 229 8.54 0.40 4.88
C ILE A 229 8.35 1.79 4.26
N TYR A 230 7.67 1.87 3.13
CA TYR A 230 7.34 3.12 2.47
C TYR A 230 5.82 3.22 2.30
N MET A 231 5.27 4.40 2.54
CA MET A 231 3.91 4.77 2.15
C MET A 231 4.00 5.83 1.06
N GLY A 232 3.83 5.42 -0.20
CA GLY A 232 4.26 6.23 -1.33
C GLY A 232 5.78 6.41 -1.28
N ASP A 233 6.26 7.64 -1.33
CA ASP A 233 7.70 7.96 -1.27
C ASP A 233 8.22 8.25 0.15
N VAL A 234 7.38 8.07 1.18
CA VAL A 234 7.72 8.42 2.57
C VAL A 234 8.10 7.18 3.36
N LEU A 235 9.34 7.13 3.85
CA LEU A 235 9.81 6.10 4.77
C LEU A 235 9.03 6.16 6.09
N LEU A 236 8.67 5.01 6.65
CA LEU A 236 8.04 4.93 7.97
C LEU A 236 8.86 5.68 9.02
N ASP A 237 8.19 6.46 9.85
CA ASP A 237 8.78 7.36 10.85
C ASP A 237 9.29 6.61 12.09
N ARG A 238 8.68 5.46 12.40
CA ARG A 238 9.00 4.63 13.57
C ARG A 238 9.01 3.14 13.26
N TYR A 239 9.67 2.41 14.13
CA TYR A 239 9.59 0.95 14.20
C TYR A 239 8.25 0.49 14.78
N ALA A 240 7.76 -0.65 14.29
CA ALA A 240 6.79 -1.48 14.99
C ALA A 240 7.37 -1.95 16.35
N LYS A 241 6.50 -2.24 17.31
CA LYS A 241 6.85 -2.65 18.67
C LYS A 241 6.08 -3.88 19.14
N THR A 242 6.75 -4.69 19.95
CA THR A 242 6.06 -5.71 20.75
C THR A 242 5.16 -5.06 21.79
N LYS A 243 4.24 -5.84 22.37
CA LYS A 243 3.40 -5.39 23.49
C LYS A 243 4.19 -4.90 24.71
N ASN A 244 5.44 -5.33 24.84
CA ASN A 244 6.36 -4.92 25.92
C ASN A 244 7.18 -3.67 25.55
N GLY A 245 6.96 -3.08 24.38
CA GLY A 245 7.64 -1.87 23.91
C GLY A 245 8.99 -2.10 23.22
N GLU A 246 9.45 -3.35 23.05
CA GLU A 246 10.63 -3.63 22.23
C GLU A 246 10.36 -3.30 20.76
N LYS A 247 11.23 -2.54 20.13
CA LYS A 247 11.16 -2.20 18.70
C LYS A 247 11.64 -3.35 17.82
N ILE A 248 10.93 -3.56 16.73
CA ILE A 248 11.13 -4.64 15.76
C ILE A 248 11.66 -4.02 14.47
N TYR A 249 12.80 -4.51 13.98
CA TYR A 249 13.30 -4.10 12.68
C TYR A 249 12.40 -4.66 11.56
N PRO A 250 12.09 -3.86 10.53
CA PRO A 250 11.51 -4.40 9.32
C PRO A 250 12.48 -5.33 8.60
N ILE A 251 11.95 -6.25 7.81
CA ILE A 251 12.71 -7.27 7.10
C ILE A 251 12.61 -7.02 5.60
N GLN A 252 13.73 -7.05 4.89
CA GLN A 252 13.80 -7.14 3.43
C GLN A 252 14.22 -8.56 3.05
N VAL A 253 13.35 -9.26 2.33
CA VAL A 253 13.63 -10.58 1.79
C VAL A 253 14.49 -10.43 0.53
N ILE A 254 15.64 -11.11 0.53
CA ILE A 254 16.55 -11.13 -0.63
C ILE A 254 16.26 -12.34 -1.50
N ASN A 255 15.99 -13.47 -0.86
CA ASN A 255 15.52 -14.70 -1.49
C ASN A 255 14.77 -15.56 -0.45
N PRO A 256 14.13 -16.67 -0.83
CA PRO A 256 13.31 -17.47 0.10
C PRO A 256 14.05 -18.02 1.34
N THR A 257 15.39 -17.95 1.37
CA THR A 257 16.23 -18.42 2.49
C THR A 257 17.04 -17.32 3.16
N ARG A 258 17.03 -16.09 2.63
CA ARG A 258 17.82 -14.98 3.16
C ARG A 258 17.01 -13.71 3.20
N PHE A 259 17.17 -13.01 4.30
CA PHE A 259 16.59 -11.72 4.53
C PHE A 259 17.59 -10.88 5.31
N LYS A 260 17.46 -9.57 5.23
CA LYS A 260 18.17 -8.64 6.11
C LYS A 260 17.16 -7.79 6.87
N GLU A 261 17.54 -7.34 8.04
CA GLU A 261 16.78 -6.33 8.75
C GLU A 261 17.12 -4.95 8.20
N VAL A 262 16.20 -4.00 8.27
CA VAL A 262 16.35 -2.66 7.67
C VAL A 262 16.27 -1.58 8.74
N ILE A 263 17.18 -0.62 8.69
CA ILE A 263 17.20 0.53 9.60
C ILE A 263 16.23 1.60 9.08
N LEU A 264 15.38 2.13 9.96
CA LEU A 264 14.53 3.29 9.71
C LEU A 264 15.15 4.56 10.31
N ASN A 265 15.16 5.63 9.51
CA ASN A 265 15.55 6.99 9.93
C ASN A 265 16.88 7.06 10.70
N GLU A 266 17.89 6.30 10.25
CA GLU A 266 19.24 6.27 10.84
C GLU A 266 19.27 6.02 12.36
N LYS A 267 18.29 5.27 12.89
CA LYS A 267 18.16 5.02 14.33
C LYS A 267 18.14 3.53 14.60
N TYR A 268 18.86 3.07 15.61
CA TYR A 268 18.72 1.68 16.05
C TYR A 268 17.32 1.41 16.65
N ALA A 269 16.76 0.24 16.35
CA ALA A 269 15.71 -0.34 17.17
C ALA A 269 16.24 -0.58 18.59
N LYS A 270 15.34 -0.54 19.58
CA LYS A 270 15.66 -0.66 20.99
C LYS A 270 14.91 -1.82 21.65
N THR A 271 15.54 -2.43 22.65
CA THR A 271 14.91 -3.42 23.54
C THR A 271 13.83 -2.76 24.41
N ALA A 272 13.05 -3.56 25.13
CA ALA A 272 12.11 -3.04 26.14
C ALA A 272 12.82 -2.19 27.22
N LEU A 273 14.10 -2.46 27.50
CA LEU A 273 14.95 -1.71 28.43
C LEU A 273 15.61 -0.48 27.81
N GLN A 274 15.20 -0.07 26.60
CA GLN A 274 15.73 1.07 25.84
C GLN A 274 17.19 0.93 25.39
N GLU A 275 17.75 -0.28 25.43
CA GLU A 275 19.09 -0.58 24.91
C GLU A 275 19.05 -0.72 23.39
N ALA A 276 20.09 -0.25 22.69
CA ALA A 276 20.17 -0.42 21.24
C ALA A 276 20.26 -1.90 20.84
N LYS A 277 19.82 -2.22 19.62
CA LYS A 277 20.00 -3.53 18.98
C LYS A 277 20.65 -3.31 17.62
N TYR A 278 21.68 -4.05 17.24
CA TYR A 278 22.19 -3.99 15.87
C TYR A 278 21.34 -4.83 14.92
N PRO A 279 20.97 -4.34 13.72
CA PRO A 279 20.28 -5.12 12.68
C PRO A 279 21.11 -6.31 12.19
N LEU A 280 20.46 -7.29 11.53
CA LEU A 280 21.11 -8.46 10.92
C LEU A 280 21.22 -8.29 9.42
N ASP A 281 22.38 -8.65 8.87
CA ASP A 281 22.55 -8.85 7.44
C ASP A 281 21.98 -10.20 6.98
N GLU A 282 22.09 -10.47 5.69
CA GLU A 282 21.60 -11.66 5.01
C GLU A 282 22.28 -12.98 5.38
N TYR A 283 23.35 -12.91 6.19
CA TYR A 283 24.06 -14.04 6.75
C TYR A 283 23.88 -14.14 8.28
N GLY A 284 23.01 -13.30 8.86
CA GLY A 284 22.77 -13.23 10.29
C GLY A 284 23.90 -12.58 11.08
N ASN A 285 24.86 -11.92 10.42
CA ASN A 285 25.84 -11.09 11.13
C ASN A 285 25.19 -9.77 11.51
N GLU A 286 25.64 -9.20 12.61
CA GLU A 286 25.18 -7.88 12.98
C GLU A 286 25.91 -6.80 12.18
N TYR A 287 25.24 -5.69 11.93
CA TYR A 287 25.84 -4.53 11.31
C TYR A 287 25.36 -3.22 11.95
N THR A 288 26.08 -2.13 11.69
CA THR A 288 25.82 -0.82 12.29
C THR A 288 25.10 0.12 11.31
N LEU A 289 24.68 1.28 11.81
CA LEU A 289 24.33 2.44 11.00
C LEU A 289 25.42 2.75 9.96
N GLU A 290 25.05 3.50 8.92
CA GLU A 290 26.03 4.12 8.05
C GLU A 290 26.94 5.04 8.86
N ILE A 291 28.26 4.85 8.70
CA ILE A 291 29.27 5.51 9.50
C ILE A 291 29.89 6.62 8.65
N PRO A 292 29.82 7.89 9.07
CA PRO A 292 30.45 8.97 8.33
C PRO A 292 31.97 8.87 8.39
N ALA A 293 32.65 9.57 7.48
CA ALA A 293 34.11 9.56 7.40
C ALA A 293 34.80 10.05 8.69
N ASP A 294 34.15 10.95 9.42
CA ASP A 294 34.67 11.61 10.61
C ASP A 294 33.82 11.28 11.83
N ILE A 295 34.16 10.18 12.49
CA ILE A 295 33.53 9.73 13.73
C ILE A 295 34.40 9.90 14.97
N ALA A 296 35.59 10.49 14.86
CA ALA A 296 36.52 10.57 15.97
C ALA A 296 35.85 11.29 17.17
N GLY A 297 35.79 10.61 18.32
CA GLY A 297 35.12 11.11 19.52
C GLY A 297 33.58 10.96 19.53
N LYS A 298 32.98 10.37 18.49
CA LYS A 298 31.54 10.08 18.35
C LYS A 298 31.27 8.59 18.20
N GLU A 299 32.25 7.73 18.47
CA GLU A 299 32.18 6.31 18.20
C GLU A 299 30.99 5.68 18.92
N LYS A 300 30.67 6.09 20.15
CA LYS A 300 29.54 5.54 20.92
C LYS A 300 28.16 5.82 20.30
N ASP A 301 28.03 6.84 19.47
CA ASP A 301 26.76 7.15 18.79
C ASP A 301 26.47 6.12 17.69
N TYR A 302 27.52 5.64 17.01
CA TYR A 302 27.43 4.64 15.95
C TYR A 302 27.63 3.22 16.47
N PHE A 303 28.33 3.07 17.60
CA PHE A 303 28.67 1.78 18.21
C PHE A 303 28.19 1.68 19.68
N PRO A 304 26.89 1.85 19.96
CA PRO A 304 26.37 1.83 21.33
C PRO A 304 26.58 0.50 22.06
N LEU A 305 26.83 -0.60 21.33
CA LEU A 305 27.12 -1.93 21.87
C LEU A 305 28.58 -2.36 21.63
N GLY A 306 29.47 -1.43 21.28
CA GLY A 306 30.80 -1.74 20.74
C GLY A 306 30.73 -2.19 19.29
N TYR A 307 31.74 -2.92 18.80
CA TYR A 307 31.73 -3.41 17.42
C TYR A 307 30.56 -4.35 17.11
N SER A 308 30.13 -4.35 15.85
CA SER A 308 29.26 -5.41 15.35
C SER A 308 30.00 -6.76 15.36
N ILE A 309 29.24 -7.85 15.32
CA ILE A 309 29.79 -9.20 15.42
C ILE A 309 29.16 -10.12 14.40
N THR A 310 29.91 -11.14 13.99
CA THR A 310 29.37 -12.24 13.18
C THR A 310 28.41 -13.10 14.00
N ASN A 311 27.66 -13.98 13.34
CA ASN A 311 26.73 -14.90 14.01
C ASN A 311 27.41 -15.95 14.92
N ASP A 312 28.73 -16.11 14.81
CA ASP A 312 29.60 -16.90 15.70
C ASP A 312 30.46 -16.03 16.64
N CYS A 313 30.05 -14.77 16.82
CA CYS A 313 30.56 -13.82 17.81
C CYS A 313 31.98 -13.27 17.56
N TRP A 314 32.51 -13.35 16.34
CA TRP A 314 33.76 -12.67 15.98
C TRP A 314 33.53 -11.18 15.77
N VAL A 315 34.45 -10.36 16.27
CA VAL A 315 34.37 -8.90 16.13
C VAL A 315 34.58 -8.48 14.68
N ILE A 316 33.66 -7.64 14.18
CA ILE A 316 33.68 -7.01 12.85
C ILE A 316 34.17 -5.57 12.97
N ILE A 317 35.24 -5.23 12.27
CA ILE A 317 35.79 -3.88 12.18
C ILE A 317 35.32 -3.26 10.85
N PRO A 318 34.52 -2.18 10.87
CA PRO A 318 34.05 -1.59 9.64
C PRO A 318 35.14 -0.82 8.90
N GLU A 319 35.01 -0.76 7.58
CA GLU A 319 35.77 0.13 6.72
C GLU A 319 34.94 1.34 6.32
N VAL A 320 35.51 2.53 6.50
CA VAL A 320 34.93 3.79 6.06
C VAL A 320 35.94 4.53 5.22
N ASN A 321 35.61 4.79 3.95
CA ASN A 321 36.49 5.47 2.99
C ASN A 321 37.91 4.89 2.91
N GLY A 322 38.02 3.56 2.84
CA GLY A 322 39.30 2.86 2.75
C GLY A 322 40.09 2.80 4.07
N LYS A 323 39.51 3.27 5.18
CA LYS A 323 40.16 3.25 6.50
C LYS A 323 39.41 2.34 7.46
N LYS A 324 40.18 1.52 8.18
CA LYS A 324 39.69 0.67 9.27
C LYS A 324 39.40 1.53 10.49
N ILE A 325 38.22 1.36 11.07
CA ILE A 325 37.86 2.04 12.31
C ILE A 325 38.30 1.18 13.50
N ILE A 326 39.54 1.36 13.96
CA ILE A 326 40.07 0.71 15.17
C ILE A 326 40.04 1.71 16.33
N SER A 327 39.30 1.38 17.39
CA SER A 327 39.09 2.22 18.56
C SER A 327 39.27 1.40 19.84
N ASP A 328 40.20 1.84 20.68
CA ASP A 328 40.44 1.29 22.01
C ASP A 328 39.27 1.53 22.98
N GLN A 329 38.46 2.57 22.71
CA GLN A 329 37.25 2.87 23.47
C GLN A 329 36.13 1.85 23.22
N LEU A 330 36.05 1.29 22.02
CA LEU A 330 35.03 0.31 21.64
C LEU A 330 35.41 -1.10 22.10
N PHE A 331 36.67 -1.47 21.93
CA PHE A 331 37.19 -2.75 22.39
C PHE A 331 38.72 -2.67 22.57
N PRO A 332 39.23 -2.54 23.81
CA PRO A 332 40.65 -2.26 24.06
C PRO A 332 41.65 -3.27 23.46
N LYS A 333 41.20 -4.49 23.16
CA LYS A 333 42.04 -5.56 22.63
C LYS A 333 42.05 -5.64 21.10
N VAL A 334 41.26 -4.84 20.38
CA VAL A 334 41.22 -4.89 18.91
C VAL A 334 42.45 -4.18 18.35
N LEU A 335 43.36 -4.96 17.78
CA LEU A 335 44.54 -4.48 17.05
C LEU A 335 44.47 -4.90 15.58
N ALA A 336 45.22 -4.22 14.71
CA ALA A 336 45.31 -4.56 13.30
C ALA A 336 45.82 -6.01 13.06
N THR A 337 46.62 -6.54 13.99
CA THR A 337 47.13 -7.91 13.97
C THR A 337 46.08 -8.97 14.28
N ASN A 338 44.91 -8.59 14.80
CA ASN A 338 43.81 -9.51 15.07
C ASN A 338 42.93 -9.78 13.85
N ILE A 339 43.06 -8.99 12.78
CA ILE A 339 42.27 -9.16 11.57
C ILE A 339 42.70 -10.47 10.89
N THR A 340 41.73 -11.32 10.58
CA THR A 340 41.94 -12.62 9.90
C THR A 340 41.46 -12.62 8.46
N GLY A 341 40.53 -11.72 8.12
CA GLY A 341 40.01 -11.61 6.77
C GLY A 341 39.06 -10.42 6.58
N ILE A 342 38.40 -10.41 5.42
CA ILE A 342 37.44 -9.41 5.00
C ILE A 342 36.09 -10.11 4.81
N LEU A 343 35.07 -9.62 5.51
CA LEU A 343 33.69 -10.12 5.47
C LEU A 343 33.05 -9.72 4.15
N TYR A 344 32.41 -10.68 3.49
CA TYR A 344 31.49 -10.36 2.40
C TYR A 344 30.10 -10.00 2.95
N ARG A 345 29.54 -8.90 2.45
CA ARG A 345 28.14 -8.51 2.61
C ARG A 345 27.60 -8.08 1.25
N GLU A 346 26.35 -8.33 0.92
CA GLU A 346 25.79 -8.03 -0.39
C GLU A 346 25.81 -6.53 -0.70
N ASP A 347 25.59 -5.67 0.30
CA ASP A 347 25.60 -4.22 0.15
C ASP A 347 27.01 -3.61 0.13
N LYS A 348 27.97 -4.25 0.80
CA LYS A 348 29.34 -3.72 0.98
C LYS A 348 30.43 -4.50 0.26
N ASN A 349 30.13 -5.63 -0.34
CA ASN A 349 31.09 -6.63 -0.80
C ASN A 349 32.13 -6.95 0.30
N TYR A 350 33.41 -7.03 -0.04
CA TYR A 350 34.53 -7.25 0.88
C TYR A 350 35.10 -5.92 1.38
N ARG A 351 34.40 -5.25 2.29
CA ARG A 351 34.88 -4.00 2.92
C ARG A 351 35.09 -4.14 4.42
N ASP A 352 34.14 -4.75 5.14
CA ASP A 352 34.27 -4.89 6.58
C ASP A 352 35.26 -6.02 6.93
N TYR A 353 36.05 -5.86 8.00
CA TYR A 353 37.08 -6.81 8.39
C TYR A 353 36.60 -7.70 9.53
N VAL A 354 36.99 -8.98 9.54
CA VAL A 354 36.70 -9.90 10.64
C VAL A 354 37.97 -10.19 11.41
N THR A 355 37.84 -10.34 12.73
CA THR A 355 38.95 -10.66 13.63
C THR A 355 38.86 -12.06 14.21
N ASN A 356 39.93 -12.52 14.85
CA ASN A 356 39.91 -13.72 15.70
C ASN A 356 39.50 -13.44 17.16
N LEU A 357 39.00 -12.25 17.45
CA LEU A 357 38.57 -11.88 18.80
C LEU A 357 37.10 -12.24 18.99
N ASN A 358 36.84 -13.04 20.02
CA ASN A 358 35.48 -13.32 20.46
C ASN A 358 34.94 -12.14 21.26
N SER A 359 33.75 -11.69 20.88
CA SER A 359 32.99 -10.74 21.66
C SER A 359 32.50 -11.37 22.96
N THR A 360 32.32 -10.53 23.98
CA THR A 360 31.70 -10.95 25.25
C THR A 360 30.19 -11.05 25.14
N ARG A 361 29.59 -10.41 24.14
CA ARG A 361 28.16 -10.51 23.85
C ARG A 361 27.89 -11.62 22.85
N LEU A 362 26.79 -12.33 23.04
CA LEU A 362 26.33 -13.33 22.08
C LEU A 362 25.65 -12.62 20.90
N SER A 363 25.81 -13.17 19.70
CA SER A 363 24.98 -12.77 18.57
C SER A 363 23.53 -13.14 18.84
N ARG A 364 22.62 -12.29 18.36
CA ARG A 364 21.19 -12.57 18.40
C ARG A 364 20.72 -13.50 17.28
N SER A 365 21.56 -13.74 16.28
CA SER A 365 21.27 -14.70 15.21
C SER A 365 21.74 -16.09 15.62
N ALA A 366 21.03 -17.12 15.12
CA ALA A 366 21.59 -18.46 15.08
C ALA A 366 22.83 -18.49 14.17
N THR A 367 23.75 -19.42 14.44
CA THR A 367 24.95 -19.61 13.62
C THR A 367 24.57 -20.06 12.21
N GLN A 368 25.06 -19.33 11.21
CA GLN A 368 24.82 -19.57 9.79
C GLN A 368 26.13 -19.41 9.01
N GLY A 369 26.20 -19.98 7.80
CA GLY A 369 27.39 -19.83 6.97
C GLY A 369 27.51 -18.42 6.41
N TYR A 370 28.70 -17.83 6.49
CA TYR A 370 29.06 -16.55 5.89
C TYR A 370 30.41 -16.65 5.15
N MET A 371 30.71 -15.67 4.30
CA MET A 371 31.90 -15.68 3.45
C MET A 371 32.96 -14.71 3.95
N VAL A 372 34.21 -15.17 4.05
CA VAL A 372 35.36 -14.36 4.41
C VAL A 372 36.48 -14.57 3.40
N LEU A 373 37.05 -13.47 2.92
CA LEU A 373 38.32 -13.48 2.18
C LEU A 373 39.46 -13.40 3.19
N ALA A 374 40.23 -14.47 3.38
CA ALA A 374 41.39 -14.42 4.27
C ALA A 374 42.47 -13.49 3.72
N ILE A 375 43.26 -12.89 4.62
CA ILE A 375 44.35 -11.95 4.27
C ILE A 375 45.38 -12.58 3.30
N ASN A 376 45.50 -13.91 3.28
CA ASN A 376 46.37 -14.63 2.34
C ASN A 376 45.72 -14.91 0.97
N ASN A 377 44.67 -14.15 0.59
CA ASN A 377 43.92 -14.25 -0.67
C ASN A 377 43.22 -15.59 -0.93
N VAL A 378 42.87 -16.34 0.12
CA VAL A 378 42.04 -17.55 0.00
C VAL A 378 40.62 -17.22 0.47
N VAL A 379 39.63 -17.41 -0.39
CA VAL A 379 38.22 -17.32 -0.01
C VAL A 379 37.88 -18.56 0.80
N HIS A 380 37.49 -18.37 2.05
CA HIS A 380 36.96 -19.45 2.89
C HIS A 380 35.46 -19.22 3.10
N GLY A 381 34.65 -20.21 2.71
CA GLY A 381 33.31 -20.34 3.28
C GLY A 381 33.47 -20.78 4.72
N VAL A 382 33.08 -19.94 5.68
CA VAL A 382 33.03 -20.35 7.08
C VAL A 382 31.76 -21.17 7.23
N ASN A 383 31.88 -22.48 7.01
CA ASN A 383 30.78 -23.41 7.22
C ASN A 383 30.54 -23.51 8.74
N ALA A 384 29.40 -23.04 9.20
CA ALA A 384 28.94 -23.31 10.54
C ALA A 384 28.91 -24.83 10.75
N LYS A 385 29.67 -25.35 11.73
CA LYS A 385 29.32 -26.64 12.31
C LYS A 385 27.97 -26.41 13.00
N PRO A 386 26.87 -27.09 12.60
CA PRO A 386 25.61 -26.90 13.28
C PRO A 386 25.78 -27.28 14.75
N LEU A 387 25.62 -26.31 15.66
CA LEU A 387 25.34 -26.65 17.04
C LEU A 387 23.96 -27.29 17.05
N ASN A 388 23.90 -28.56 17.48
CA ASN A 388 22.64 -29.21 17.87
C ASN A 388 21.94 -28.31 18.88
N ASN A 389 20.96 -27.50 18.46
CA ASN A 389 19.91 -26.95 19.30
C ASN A 389 18.74 -26.44 18.45
N GLN A 390 17.55 -26.64 19.02
CA GLN A 390 16.24 -26.64 18.37
C GLN A 390 15.87 -25.29 17.74
N LEU A 391 15.34 -25.34 16.51
CA LEU A 391 14.65 -24.21 15.86
C LEU A 391 13.50 -23.69 16.74
N PRO A 392 13.13 -22.39 16.64
CA PRO A 392 11.87 -21.89 17.17
C PRO A 392 10.70 -22.73 16.62
N LYS A 393 9.75 -23.10 17.50
CA LYS A 393 8.69 -24.09 17.24
C LYS A 393 7.74 -23.80 16.06
N ASN A 394 7.86 -22.67 15.36
CA ASN A 394 6.89 -22.21 14.37
C ASN A 394 7.40 -22.12 12.92
N PHE A 395 8.59 -22.66 12.60
CA PHE A 395 8.99 -22.78 11.19
C PHE A 395 8.59 -24.13 10.59
N PRO A 396 7.93 -24.18 9.42
CA PRO A 396 7.62 -25.44 8.74
C PRO A 396 8.93 -26.15 8.38
N SER A 397 9.09 -27.36 8.90
CA SER A 397 10.31 -28.17 8.70
C SER A 397 10.32 -28.81 7.31
N THR A 398 11.01 -28.18 6.37
CA THR A 398 11.50 -28.88 5.17
C THR A 398 12.93 -29.35 5.40
N LYS A 399 13.10 -30.66 5.58
CA LYS A 399 14.43 -31.31 5.53
C LYS A 399 14.98 -31.17 4.11
N LEU A 400 15.95 -30.28 3.92
CA LEU A 400 16.78 -30.22 2.73
C LEU A 400 18.16 -30.78 3.09
N VAL A 401 18.54 -31.89 2.46
CA VAL A 401 19.94 -32.35 2.42
C VAL A 401 20.57 -31.60 1.26
N VAL A 402 21.48 -30.67 1.54
CA VAL A 402 22.24 -29.98 0.49
C VAL A 402 23.70 -30.32 0.64
N ASP A 403 24.22 -31.01 -0.36
CA ASP A 403 25.63 -31.35 -0.49
C ASP A 403 26.28 -30.26 -1.35
N TRP A 404 27.13 -29.42 -0.75
CA TRP A 404 27.83 -28.34 -1.44
C TRP A 404 29.31 -28.68 -1.54
N ASN A 405 29.70 -29.35 -2.63
CA ASN A 405 31.09 -29.40 -3.07
C ASN A 405 31.28 -28.37 -4.20
N CYS A 406 31.78 -27.18 -3.87
CA CYS A 406 32.24 -26.21 -4.85
C CYS A 406 33.77 -26.06 -4.75
N HIS A 407 34.49 -26.56 -5.76
CA HIS A 407 35.87 -26.19 -6.02
C HIS A 407 35.88 -24.97 -6.94
N PHE A 408 36.40 -23.84 -6.47
CA PHE A 408 36.72 -22.70 -7.33
C PHE A 408 38.22 -22.72 -7.63
N SER A 409 38.58 -22.82 -8.92
CA SER A 409 39.92 -22.53 -9.39
C SER A 409 39.92 -21.15 -10.04
N LEU A 410 40.80 -20.27 -9.56
CA LEU A 410 40.92 -18.89 -10.02
C LEU A 410 41.96 -18.86 -11.15
N VAL A 411 41.51 -18.71 -12.40
CA VAL A 411 42.39 -18.32 -13.51
C VAL A 411 41.65 -17.35 -14.44
N GLY A 412 42.14 -16.10 -14.49
CA GLY A 412 41.98 -15.17 -15.62
C GLY A 412 40.58 -14.58 -15.88
N TYR A 413 40.44 -13.28 -15.60
CA TYR A 413 39.42 -12.33 -16.06
C TYR A 413 38.36 -12.82 -17.08
N ARG A 414 37.16 -13.17 -16.57
CA ARG A 414 35.80 -12.78 -17.03
C ARG A 414 34.80 -13.76 -16.42
N ILE A 415 33.90 -13.28 -15.57
CA ILE A 415 32.74 -14.06 -15.09
C ILE A 415 31.69 -14.00 -16.19
N LEU A 416 31.47 -15.10 -16.90
CA LEU A 416 30.25 -15.33 -17.67
C LEU A 416 29.26 -16.13 -16.82
N PRO A 417 27.95 -15.83 -16.86
CA PRO A 417 26.96 -16.58 -16.09
C PRO A 417 26.87 -18.03 -16.59
N VAL A 418 27.07 -18.98 -15.68
CA VAL A 418 26.80 -20.39 -15.93
C VAL A 418 25.29 -20.61 -15.84
N GLN A 419 24.69 -21.04 -16.93
CA GLN A 419 23.28 -21.41 -17.00
C GLN A 419 23.08 -22.74 -16.26
N ILE A 420 22.43 -22.72 -15.11
CA ILE A 420 22.05 -23.92 -14.37
C ILE A 420 20.68 -24.37 -14.88
N SER A 421 20.63 -25.48 -15.63
CA SER A 421 19.37 -26.12 -15.99
C SER A 421 18.87 -27.00 -14.83
N LEU A 422 17.75 -26.64 -14.22
CA LEU A 422 17.06 -27.49 -13.25
C LEU A 422 16.09 -28.42 -14.00
N SER A 423 16.38 -29.72 -14.03
CA SER A 423 15.39 -30.73 -14.42
C SER A 423 14.57 -31.15 -13.20
N SER A 424 13.28 -30.80 -13.16
CA SER A 424 12.36 -31.27 -12.11
C SER A 424 11.73 -32.61 -12.52
N ASN A 425 12.07 -33.69 -11.81
CA ASN A 425 11.34 -34.95 -11.91
C ASN A 425 10.18 -34.93 -10.89
N TYR A 426 8.98 -34.59 -11.36
CA TYR A 426 7.76 -34.60 -10.55
C TYR A 426 7.13 -36.00 -10.51
N VAL A 427 7.23 -36.71 -9.38
CA VAL A 427 6.48 -37.95 -9.14
C VAL A 427 5.12 -37.61 -8.53
N LYS A 428 4.05 -37.68 -9.34
CA LYS A 428 2.65 -37.54 -8.89
C LYS A 428 2.23 -38.76 -8.05
N LYS A 429 2.09 -38.61 -6.73
CA LYS A 429 1.30 -39.54 -5.90
C LYS A 429 -0.18 -39.09 -5.86
N LYS A 430 -1.06 -39.84 -6.54
CA LYS A 430 -2.52 -39.72 -6.41
C LYS A 430 -2.95 -40.27 -5.04
N LYS A 431 -3.54 -39.42 -4.18
CA LYS A 431 -4.34 -39.86 -3.02
C LYS A 431 -5.81 -39.96 -3.46
N LYS A 432 -6.38 -41.16 -3.36
CA LYS A 432 -7.84 -41.40 -3.46
C LYS A 432 -8.48 -41.02 -2.13
N PHE A 433 -9.44 -40.10 -2.15
CA PHE A 433 -10.37 -39.91 -1.04
C PHE A 433 -11.51 -40.93 -1.15
N LYS A 434 -11.76 -41.66 -0.06
CA LYS A 434 -13.02 -42.37 0.17
C LYS A 434 -13.87 -41.47 1.07
N THR A 435 -15.04 -41.08 0.58
CA THR A 435 -16.11 -40.48 1.39
C THR A 435 -16.77 -41.56 2.25
N LYS A 436 -17.15 -41.18 3.47
CA LYS A 436 -18.12 -41.87 4.32
C LYS A 436 -19.39 -41.05 4.32
#